data_AF-A0A671S0A8-F1
#
_entry.id   AF-A0A671S0A8-F1
#
_cell.length_a   1.000
_cell.length_b   1.000
_cell.length_c   1.000
_cell.angle_alpha   90.00
_cell.angle_beta   90.00
_cell.angle_gamma   90.00
#
_symmetry.space_group_name_H-M   'P 1'
#
loop_
_entity.id
_entity.type
_entity.pdbx_description
1 polymer ?
#
loop_
_entity_poly.entity_id
_entity_poly.type
_entity_poly.pdbx_seq_one_letter_code
_entity_poly.pdbx_strand_id
1 'polypeptide(L)'
;MKGSLTMRTQKCYAVRPNVSEFLDIARRAYTEVVDDIAGLVAQLGEKYSLPLRTSFSNTRGFFIQMKLEGGVLPGGKLPEEFIKKNNYGFTTVDLMKMNDHCEEALKDIFHMSYVVVSRLMSDVCEHIHCLYKLSDAVSMLDMLLSLAHACTVSDYGNV
;
A
#
# COMPACT_ATOMS: atom_id res chain seq x y z
N MET A 1 -11.74 7.78 -2.48
CA MET A 1 -10.66 7.48 -3.46
C MET A 1 -9.23 7.52 -2.88
N LYS A 2 -8.93 8.26 -1.79
CA LYS A 2 -7.62 8.18 -1.10
C LYS A 2 -7.31 6.82 -0.44
N GLY A 3 -8.34 6.02 -0.12
CA GLY A 3 -8.19 4.74 0.60
C GLY A 3 -7.54 3.59 -0.17
N SER A 4 -7.56 3.59 -1.51
CA SER A 4 -7.09 2.43 -2.26
C SER A 4 -5.57 2.39 -2.44
N LEU A 5 -4.95 3.54 -2.70
CA LEU A 5 -3.50 3.65 -2.75
C LEU A 5 -2.91 3.35 -1.36
N THR A 6 -3.52 3.89 -0.30
CA THR A 6 -3.11 3.60 1.08
C THR A 6 -3.22 2.11 1.42
N MET A 7 -4.27 1.41 0.97
CA MET A 7 -4.40 -0.04 1.15
C MET A 7 -3.30 -0.81 0.39
N ARG A 8 -2.96 -0.40 -0.84
CA ARG A 8 -1.84 -0.99 -1.60
C ARG A 8 -0.50 -0.77 -0.89
N THR A 9 -0.25 0.44 -0.42
CA THR A 9 0.95 0.77 0.36
C THR A 9 1.02 -0.07 1.63
N GLN A 10 -0.07 -0.17 2.40
CA GLN A 10 -0.11 -1.01 3.59
C GLN A 10 0.22 -2.47 3.29
N LYS A 11 -0.32 -3.03 2.20
CA LYS A 11 0.00 -4.41 1.79
C LYS A 11 1.45 -4.57 1.34
N CYS A 12 2.01 -3.63 0.58
CA CYS A 12 3.42 -3.64 0.17
C CYS A 12 4.39 -3.70 1.36
N TYR A 13 4.07 -2.97 2.42
CA TYR A 13 4.95 -2.78 3.58
C TYR A 13 4.48 -3.51 4.84
N ALA A 14 3.58 -4.49 4.69
CA ALA A 14 3.08 -5.29 5.82
C ALA A 14 4.17 -6.13 6.48
N VAL A 15 5.11 -6.66 5.69
CA VAL A 15 6.32 -7.33 6.19
C VAL A 15 7.38 -6.29 6.51
N ARG A 16 8.00 -6.38 7.68
CA ARG A 16 9.05 -5.45 8.13
C ARG A 16 10.25 -5.47 7.16
N PRO A 17 11.00 -4.37 7.01
CA PRO A 17 12.27 -4.38 6.28
C PRO A 17 13.27 -5.35 6.92
N ASN A 18 14.25 -5.81 6.12
CA ASN A 18 15.33 -6.72 6.51
C ASN A 18 14.87 -8.14 6.93
N VAL A 19 13.62 -8.51 6.64
CA VAL A 19 13.12 -9.88 6.83
C VAL A 19 13.39 -10.74 5.60
N SER A 20 13.35 -10.15 4.40
CA SER A 20 13.64 -10.83 3.14
C SER A 20 14.33 -9.85 2.20
N GLU A 21 15.60 -10.12 1.88
CA GLU A 21 16.40 -9.28 0.98
C GLU A 21 15.76 -9.18 -0.41
N PHE A 22 15.23 -10.29 -0.93
CA PHE A 22 14.50 -10.31 -2.21
C PHE A 22 13.26 -9.40 -2.18
N LEU A 23 12.51 -9.43 -1.08
CA LEU A 23 11.34 -8.56 -0.91
C LEU A 23 11.74 -7.08 -0.86
N ASP A 24 12.85 -6.77 -0.20
CA ASP A 24 13.35 -5.41 -0.11
C ASP A 24 13.91 -4.89 -1.44
N ILE A 25 14.54 -5.76 -2.24
CA ILE A 25 14.93 -5.46 -3.63
C ILE A 25 13.69 -5.19 -4.50
N ALA A 26 12.66 -6.04 -4.43
CA ALA A 26 11.42 -5.84 -5.20
C ALA A 26 10.70 -4.53 -4.83
N ARG A 27 10.68 -4.17 -3.53
CA ARG A 27 10.16 -2.88 -3.07
C ARG A 27 10.95 -1.70 -3.62
N ARG A 28 12.28 -1.80 -3.68
CA ARG A 28 13.13 -0.77 -4.27
C ARG A 28 12.83 -0.58 -5.75
N ALA A 29 12.75 -1.67 -6.51
CA ALA A 29 12.40 -1.63 -7.93
C ALA A 29 11.03 -0.97 -8.16
N TYR A 30 10.03 -1.28 -7.32
CA TYR A 30 8.73 -0.59 -7.39
C TYR A 30 8.84 0.93 -7.13
N THR A 31 9.58 1.33 -6.10
CA THR A 31 9.79 2.77 -5.80
C THR A 31 10.52 3.48 -6.94
N GLU A 32 11.55 2.86 -7.52
CA GLU A 32 12.28 3.39 -8.67
C GLU A 32 11.34 3.64 -9.86
N VAL A 33 10.46 2.68 -10.20
CA VAL A 33 9.48 2.87 -11.29
C VAL A 33 8.50 4.01 -10.97
N VAL A 34 8.05 4.15 -9.72
CA VAL A 34 7.15 5.24 -9.32
C VAL A 34 7.84 6.60 -9.42
N ASP A 35 9.12 6.68 -9.05
CA ASP A 35 9.93 7.88 -9.15
C ASP A 35 10.20 8.24 -10.62
N ASP A 36 10.48 7.25 -11.47
CA ASP A 36 10.63 7.43 -12.91
C ASP A 36 9.32 7.95 -13.54
N ILE A 37 8.16 7.45 -13.12
CA ILE A 37 6.84 7.94 -13.57
C ILE A 37 6.69 9.43 -13.20
N ALA A 38 7.05 9.81 -11.98
CA ALA A 38 6.99 11.21 -11.56
C ALA A 38 7.96 12.08 -12.37
N GLY A 39 9.17 11.58 -12.65
CA GLY A 39 10.17 12.23 -13.50
C GLY A 39 9.68 12.43 -14.93
N LEU A 40 9.10 11.42 -15.56
CA LEU A 40 8.52 11.51 -16.90
C LEU A 40 7.46 12.61 -16.99
N VAL A 41 6.54 12.67 -16.02
CA VAL A 41 5.49 13.70 -16.02
C VAL A 41 6.06 15.10 -15.80
N ALA A 42 7.09 15.26 -14.98
CA ALA A 42 7.78 16.52 -14.78
C ALA A 42 8.48 17.00 -16.07
N GLN A 43 9.21 16.10 -16.75
CA GLN A 43 9.86 16.38 -18.03
C GLN A 43 8.86 16.78 -19.11
N LEU A 44 7.72 16.09 -19.20
CA LEU A 44 6.63 16.45 -20.11
C LEU A 44 6.03 17.82 -19.77
N GLY A 45 5.89 18.15 -18.48
CA GLY A 45 5.41 19.45 -18.02
C GLY A 45 6.34 20.59 -18.44
N GLU A 46 7.66 20.39 -18.30
CA GLU A 46 8.68 21.35 -18.71
C GLU A 46 8.75 21.49 -20.24
N LYS A 47 8.85 20.37 -20.95
CA LYS A 47 8.96 20.29 -22.43
C LYS A 47 7.86 21.05 -23.15
N TYR A 48 6.62 20.96 -22.65
CA TYR A 48 5.47 21.62 -23.25
C TYR A 48 5.01 22.87 -22.51
N SER A 49 5.69 23.25 -21.42
CA SER A 49 5.26 24.36 -20.55
C SER A 49 3.81 24.21 -20.10
N LEU A 50 3.39 22.99 -19.75
CA LEU A 50 2.04 22.64 -19.33
C LEU A 50 1.99 22.32 -17.82
N PRO A 51 0.93 22.71 -17.10
CA PRO A 51 0.75 22.43 -15.67
C PRO A 51 0.32 20.97 -15.45
N LEU A 52 1.24 20.04 -15.68
CA LEU A 52 1.02 18.60 -15.53
C LEU A 52 1.34 18.12 -14.12
N ARG A 53 0.60 17.12 -13.65
CA ARG A 53 0.86 16.42 -12.39
C ARG A 53 0.59 14.93 -12.54
N THR A 54 1.36 14.12 -11.83
CA THR A 54 1.07 12.70 -11.70
C THR A 54 -0.17 12.48 -10.84
N SER A 55 -1.05 11.59 -11.25
CA SER A 55 -2.23 11.19 -10.48
C SER A 55 -2.47 9.69 -10.63
N PHE A 56 -3.22 9.10 -9.71
CA PHE A 56 -3.43 7.65 -9.66
C PHE A 56 -4.91 7.29 -9.53
N SER A 57 -5.32 6.20 -10.19
CA SER A 57 -6.65 5.59 -10.04
C SER A 57 -6.57 4.07 -10.18
N ASN A 58 -7.37 3.34 -9.41
CA ASN A 58 -7.37 1.87 -9.44
C ASN A 58 -7.66 1.27 -10.83
N THR A 59 -8.51 1.91 -11.62
CA THR A 59 -8.93 1.36 -12.91
C THR A 59 -7.95 1.65 -14.04
N ARG A 60 -7.02 2.61 -13.83
CA ARG A 60 -6.17 3.15 -14.91
C ARG A 60 -4.70 3.25 -14.56
N GLY A 61 -4.31 2.90 -13.33
CA GLY A 61 -2.97 3.11 -12.82
C GLY A 61 -2.62 4.60 -12.68
N PHE A 62 -1.34 4.91 -12.83
CA PHE A 62 -0.85 6.28 -12.93
C PHE A 62 -1.27 6.93 -14.24
N PHE A 63 -1.66 8.20 -14.18
CA PHE A 63 -2.07 9.00 -15.32
C PHE A 63 -1.63 10.44 -15.13
N ILE A 64 -1.50 11.15 -16.24
CA ILE A 64 -1.17 12.56 -16.27
C ILE A 64 -2.44 13.36 -16.05
N GLN A 65 -2.47 14.21 -15.04
CA GLN A 65 -3.54 15.16 -14.84
C GLN A 65 -3.05 16.56 -15.15
N MET A 66 -3.86 17.34 -15.86
CA MET A 66 -3.59 18.74 -16.13
C MET A 66 -4.64 19.61 -15.43
N LYS A 67 -4.20 20.66 -14.74
CA LYS A 67 -5.12 21.69 -14.24
C LYS A 67 -5.30 22.74 -15.33
N LEU A 68 -6.51 22.86 -15.87
CA LEU A 68 -6.88 23.92 -16.80
C LEU A 68 -7.62 25.00 -16.02
N GLU A 69 -7.02 26.18 -15.87
CA GLU A 69 -7.78 27.37 -15.47
C GLU A 69 -8.59 27.85 -16.69
N GLY A 70 -9.92 27.78 -16.62
CA GLY A 70 -10.80 28.21 -17.71
C GLY A 70 -11.07 27.18 -18.82
N GLY A 71 -10.58 25.95 -18.71
CA GLY A 71 -10.98 24.84 -19.60
C GLY A 71 -10.36 24.84 -21.01
N VAL A 72 -9.47 25.78 -21.32
CA VAL A 72 -8.84 25.92 -22.64
C VAL A 72 -7.37 25.53 -22.59
N LEU A 73 -6.95 24.59 -23.46
CA LEU A 73 -5.56 24.18 -23.62
C LEU A 73 -4.68 25.39 -23.99
N PRO A 74 -3.55 25.65 -23.28
CA PRO A 74 -2.56 26.61 -23.73
C PRO A 74 -2.07 26.20 -25.13
N GLY A 75 -2.35 27.02 -26.15
CA GLY A 75 -1.96 26.71 -27.54
C GLY A 75 -2.92 25.83 -28.34
N GLY A 76 -4.07 25.44 -27.81
CA GLY A 76 -5.20 24.85 -28.56
C GLY A 76 -5.03 23.43 -29.11
N LYS A 77 -3.82 22.86 -29.09
CA LYS A 77 -3.56 21.47 -29.51
C LYS A 77 -2.68 20.76 -28.48
N LEU A 78 -3.11 19.55 -28.11
CA LEU A 78 -2.32 18.65 -27.27
C LEU A 78 -1.27 17.95 -28.16
N PRO A 79 -0.02 17.80 -27.70
CA PRO A 79 1.01 17.08 -28.45
C PRO A 79 0.60 15.63 -28.76
N GLU A 80 1.06 15.09 -29.90
CA GLU A 80 0.64 13.77 -30.41
C GLU A 80 1.00 12.60 -29.48
N GLU A 81 2.04 12.75 -28.66
CA GLU A 81 2.44 11.72 -27.68
C GLU A 81 1.44 11.55 -26.52
N PHE A 82 0.55 12.53 -26.30
CA PHE A 82 -0.50 12.41 -25.29
C PHE A 82 -1.76 11.76 -25.83
N ILE A 83 -2.20 10.72 -25.15
CA ILE A 83 -3.45 10.00 -25.39
C ILE A 83 -4.48 10.49 -24.37
N LYS A 84 -5.51 11.21 -24.83
CA LYS A 84 -6.61 11.71 -23.98
C LYS A 84 -7.44 10.56 -23.41
N LYS A 85 -7.58 10.53 -22.09
CA LYS A 85 -8.45 9.59 -21.35
C LYS A 85 -9.71 10.24 -20.78
N ASN A 86 -9.65 11.53 -20.43
CA ASN A 86 -10.80 12.37 -20.04
C ASN A 86 -10.44 13.86 -20.25
N ASN A 87 -11.35 14.80 -19.97
CA ASN A 87 -11.13 16.25 -20.15
C ASN A 87 -9.88 16.82 -19.46
N TYR A 88 -9.39 16.17 -18.41
CA TYR A 88 -8.20 16.60 -17.68
C TYR A 88 -7.20 15.47 -17.45
N GLY A 89 -7.38 14.32 -18.11
CA GLY A 89 -6.59 13.12 -17.88
C GLY A 89 -5.99 12.61 -19.18
N PHE A 90 -4.68 12.41 -19.18
CA PHE A 90 -3.87 11.97 -20.32
C PHE A 90 -2.96 10.82 -19.91
N THR A 91 -2.39 10.17 -20.91
CA THR A 91 -1.33 9.17 -20.75
C THR A 91 -0.43 9.20 -21.98
N THR A 92 0.69 8.50 -21.94
CA THR A 92 1.61 8.31 -23.07
C THR A 92 1.88 6.81 -23.21
N VAL A 93 2.45 6.38 -24.34
CA VAL A 93 2.86 4.98 -24.52
C VAL A 93 3.89 4.57 -23.46
N ASP A 94 4.82 5.46 -23.14
CA ASP A 94 5.84 5.19 -22.11
C ASP A 94 5.22 5.08 -20.71
N LEU A 95 4.27 5.96 -20.37
CA LEU A 95 3.56 5.85 -19.10
C LEU A 95 2.74 4.56 -18.99
N MET A 96 2.16 4.07 -20.09
CA MET A 96 1.48 2.77 -20.09
C MET A 96 2.45 1.63 -19.77
N LYS A 97 3.63 1.59 -20.41
CA LYS A 97 4.66 0.57 -20.13
C LYS A 97 5.13 0.63 -18.67
N MET A 98 5.36 1.82 -18.13
CA MET A 98 5.78 1.99 -16.74
C MET A 98 4.69 1.57 -15.74
N ASN A 99 3.41 1.78 -16.08
CA ASN A 99 2.31 1.23 -15.29
C ASN A 99 2.30 -0.30 -15.29
N ASP A 100 2.54 -0.94 -16.44
CA ASP A 100 2.63 -2.39 -16.53
C ASP A 100 3.79 -2.92 -15.66
N HIS A 101 4.94 -2.26 -15.71
CA HIS A 101 6.09 -2.57 -14.84
C HIS A 101 5.76 -2.38 -13.35
N CYS A 102 5.04 -1.31 -12.99
CA CYS A 102 4.55 -1.07 -11.62
C CYS A 102 3.66 -2.22 -11.14
N GLU A 103 2.70 -2.66 -11.96
CA GLU A 103 1.79 -3.74 -11.58
C GLU A 103 2.52 -5.09 -11.49
N GLU A 104 3.51 -5.34 -12.33
CA GLU A 104 4.37 -6.53 -12.24
C GLU A 104 5.19 -6.54 -10.95
N ALA A 105 5.90 -5.44 -10.65
CA ALA A 105 6.64 -5.31 -9.40
C ALA A 105 5.76 -5.48 -8.16
N LEU A 106 4.52 -4.97 -8.20
CA LEU A 106 3.54 -5.19 -7.12
C LEU A 106 3.15 -6.66 -6.95
N LYS A 107 2.97 -7.41 -8.05
CA LYS A 107 2.68 -8.84 -7.99
C LYS A 107 3.83 -9.61 -7.33
N ASP A 108 5.06 -9.28 -7.68
CA ASP A 108 6.25 -9.89 -7.08
C ASP A 108 6.34 -9.60 -5.59
N ILE A 109 6.13 -8.33 -5.19
CA ILE A 109 6.09 -7.95 -3.77
C ILE A 109 5.03 -8.74 -3.01
N PHE A 110 3.83 -8.90 -3.57
CA PHE A 110 2.75 -9.65 -2.92
C PHE A 110 3.05 -11.15 -2.84
N HIS A 111 3.62 -11.73 -3.89
CA HIS A 111 4.02 -13.13 -3.88
C HIS A 111 5.11 -13.39 -2.83
N MET A 112 6.16 -12.57 -2.82
CA MET A 112 7.25 -12.69 -1.84
C MET A 112 6.77 -12.44 -0.41
N SER A 113 5.89 -11.44 -0.20
CA SER A 113 5.27 -11.20 1.10
C SER A 113 4.45 -12.39 1.57
N TYR A 114 3.68 -13.01 0.67
CA TYR A 114 2.91 -14.22 0.98
C TYR A 114 3.82 -15.37 1.41
N VAL A 115 4.94 -15.60 0.72
CA VAL A 115 5.91 -16.63 1.10
C VAL A 115 6.46 -16.39 2.52
N VAL A 116 6.83 -15.16 2.86
CA VAL A 116 7.31 -14.81 4.21
C VAL A 116 6.24 -15.05 5.26
N VAL A 117 5.01 -14.58 5.02
CA VAL A 117 3.89 -14.73 5.97
C VAL A 117 3.50 -16.20 6.12
N SER A 118 3.49 -16.98 5.04
CA SER A 118 3.17 -18.40 5.08
C SER A 118 4.19 -19.19 5.89
N ARG A 119 5.48 -18.87 5.78
CA ARG A 119 6.53 -19.49 6.60
C ARG A 119 6.34 -19.16 8.07
N LEU A 120 6.16 -17.88 8.39
CA LEU A 120 5.88 -17.44 9.77
C LEU A 120 4.66 -18.15 10.36
N MET A 121 3.59 -18.29 9.58
CA MET A 121 2.39 -19.00 10.02
C MET A 121 2.68 -20.47 10.32
N SER A 122 3.46 -21.14 9.47
CA SER A 122 3.90 -22.53 9.70
C SER A 122 4.66 -22.64 11.03
N ASP A 123 5.64 -21.77 11.25
CA ASP A 123 6.48 -21.76 12.46
C ASP A 123 5.64 -21.53 13.72
N VAL A 124 4.66 -20.63 13.67
CA VAL A 124 3.73 -20.37 14.79
C VAL A 124 2.85 -21.60 15.05
N CYS A 125 2.34 -22.23 14.00
CA CYS A 125 1.49 -23.42 14.12
C CYS A 125 2.24 -24.61 14.74
N GLU A 126 3.54 -24.76 14.48
CA GLU A 126 4.37 -25.80 15.14
C GLU A 126 4.44 -25.60 16.66
N HIS A 127 4.34 -24.36 17.13
CA HIS A 127 4.38 -24.01 18.55
C HIS A 127 3.01 -23.70 19.15
N ILE A 128 1.91 -24.03 18.47
CA ILE A 128 0.56 -23.62 18.90
C ILE A 128 0.18 -24.15 20.29
N HIS A 129 0.69 -25.33 20.69
CA HIS A 129 0.37 -25.94 21.98
C HIS A 129 0.81 -25.10 23.19
N CYS A 130 2.00 -24.47 23.13
CA CYS A 130 2.45 -23.64 24.25
C CYS A 130 1.66 -22.33 24.34
N LEU A 131 1.20 -21.81 23.21
CA LEU A 131 0.30 -20.65 23.16
C LEU A 131 -1.06 -20.95 23.80
N TYR A 132 -1.62 -22.15 23.58
CA TYR A 132 -2.84 -22.58 24.27
C TYR A 132 -2.65 -22.71 25.78
N LYS A 133 -1.56 -23.34 26.23
CA LYS A 133 -1.25 -23.44 27.66
C LYS A 133 -1.10 -22.07 28.33
N LEU A 134 -0.45 -21.13 27.64
CA LEU A 134 -0.33 -19.75 28.12
C LEU A 134 -1.70 -19.08 28.21
N SER A 135 -2.54 -19.24 27.19
CA SER A 135 -3.91 -18.72 27.17
C SER A 135 -4.74 -19.26 28.33
N ASP A 136 -4.68 -20.55 28.61
CA ASP A 136 -5.39 -21.18 29.75
C ASP A 136 -4.92 -20.61 31.09
N ALA A 137 -3.60 -20.48 31.28
CA ALA A 137 -3.03 -19.94 32.50
C ALA A 137 -3.44 -18.47 32.73
N VAL A 138 -3.36 -17.64 31.68
CA VAL A 138 -3.77 -16.22 31.75
C VAL A 138 -5.27 -16.10 32.01
N SER A 139 -6.09 -16.93 31.36
CA SER A 139 -7.55 -16.89 31.53
C SER A 139 -7.98 -17.31 32.94
N MET A 140 -7.31 -18.32 33.51
CA MET A 140 -7.56 -18.74 34.90
C MET A 140 -7.15 -17.65 35.90
N LEU A 141 -6.00 -17.01 35.69
CA LEU A 141 -5.56 -15.88 36.52
C LEU A 141 -6.54 -14.71 36.45
N ASP A 142 -7.00 -14.36 35.25
CA ASP A 142 -7.96 -13.26 35.04
C ASP A 142 -9.31 -13.54 35.72
N MET A 143 -9.79 -14.79 35.67
CA MET A 143 -10.99 -15.22 36.39
C MET A 143 -10.81 -15.12 37.91
N LEU A 144 -9.70 -15.62 38.45
CA LEU A 144 -9.44 -15.57 39.90
C LEU A 144 -9.29 -14.14 40.40
N LEU A 145 -8.59 -13.29 39.65
CA LEU A 145 -8.44 -11.87 39.96
C LEU A 145 -9.80 -11.17 39.94
N SER A 146 -10.62 -11.43 38.93
CA SER A 146 -11.97 -10.86 38.82
C SER A 146 -12.85 -11.27 40.00
N LEU A 147 -12.77 -12.53 40.45
CA LEU A 147 -13.50 -13.00 41.63
C LEU A 147 -13.00 -12.32 42.92
N ALA A 148 -11.69 -12.26 43.13
CA ALA A 148 -11.11 -11.59 44.29
C ALA A 148 -11.47 -10.10 44.34
N HIS A 149 -11.46 -9.44 43.17
CA HIS A 149 -11.87 -8.06 43.03
C HIS A 149 -13.38 -7.90 43.32
N ALA A 150 -14.24 -8.77 42.80
CA ALA A 150 -15.66 -8.77 43.11
C ALA A 150 -15.92 -8.95 44.61
N CYS A 151 -15.20 -9.84 45.29
CA CYS A 151 -15.29 -10.03 46.74
C CYS A 151 -14.75 -8.85 47.56
N THR A 152 -13.82 -8.07 47.02
CA THR A 152 -13.24 -6.89 47.69
C THR A 152 -14.15 -5.66 47.53
N VAL A 153 -14.75 -5.50 46.34
CA VAL A 153 -15.60 -4.35 46.02
C VAL A 153 -17.03 -4.55 46.52
N SER A 154 -17.51 -5.78 46.53
CA SER A 154 -18.81 -6.14 47.09
C SER A 154 -18.60 -6.49 48.56
N ASP A 155 -19.35 -5.88 49.47
CA ASP A 155 -19.20 -6.00 50.93
C ASP A 155 -19.61 -7.39 51.48
N TYR A 156 -19.07 -8.47 50.92
CA TYR A 156 -19.34 -9.86 51.32
C TYR A 156 -18.71 -10.22 52.68
N GLY A 157 -17.94 -9.30 53.30
CA GLY A 157 -17.35 -9.45 54.62
C GLY A 157 -18.23 -8.97 55.79
N ASN A 158 -19.36 -8.31 55.51
CA ASN A 158 -20.30 -7.82 56.53
C ASN A 158 -21.58 -8.68 56.61
N VAL A 159 -21.41 -9.97 56.93
CA VAL A 159 -22.51 -10.83 57.43
C VAL A 159 -22.18 -11.29 58.85
#